data_AF-A0AAE1PSS9-F1
#
_entry.id   AF-A0AAE1PSS9-F1
#
_cell.length_a   1.000
_cell.length_b   1.000
_cell.length_c   1.000
_cell.angle_alpha   90.00
_cell.angle_beta   90.00
_cell.angle_gamma   90.00
#
_symmetry.space_group_name_H-M   'P 1'
#
loop_
_entity.id
_entity.type
_entity.pdbx_description
1 polymer ?
#
loop_
_entity_poly.entity_id
_entity_poly.type
_entity_poly.pdbx_seq_one_letter_code
_entity_poly.pdbx_strand_id
1 'polypeptide(L)'
;MAYVVDAVAHGDGQTGQPPGSTPSDDRGLTATLPPGDQGPAAPAPSPPGDKGPIAPPPPGDQGPATPPSSGNQGPTAPPPTSDQGLATPSPPTSNQGQASASPVITNTVSTPFDISKLVTQNVEELINVQKDKTKLETKDLEIEYFSTEIKVAYSIIETLQQRVSELEQQANKSSRDVVDVTGPPSPTHCLLLGDSNLRGVIRFDLADTCSVRTITEANMDLLRSWVSEKLTRSPSECMIYGGVCDILNKVDPETILDSLGSLISDLKEKNAEMKIYVCEVVPIPKSEEIQTKISEYNEHLENGVKQMV
;
A
#
# COMPACT_ATOMS: atom_id res chain seq x y z
N MET A 1 -0.75 -18.40 21.61
CA MET A 1 0.15 -19.57 21.69
C MET A 1 0.93 -19.68 20.39
N ALA A 2 2.04 -20.40 20.34
CA ALA A 2 2.79 -20.64 19.09
C ALA A 2 2.96 -22.14 18.87
N TYR A 3 2.74 -22.60 17.64
CA TYR A 3 2.86 -24.00 17.22
C TYR A 3 4.19 -24.22 16.51
N VAL A 4 4.89 -25.31 16.82
CA VAL A 4 6.17 -25.67 16.18
C VAL A 4 5.88 -26.58 14.98
N VAL A 5 6.39 -26.21 13.81
CA VAL A 5 6.31 -26.99 12.58
C VAL A 5 7.68 -27.64 12.32
N ASP A 6 7.92 -28.81 12.91
CA ASP A 6 9.13 -29.62 12.67
C ASP A 6 8.83 -30.72 11.63
N ALA A 7 8.74 -30.34 10.36
CA ALA A 7 8.61 -31.34 9.29
C ALA A 7 9.89 -32.19 9.21
N VAL A 8 9.82 -33.45 9.67
CA VAL A 8 10.87 -34.45 9.43
C VAL A 8 10.71 -34.88 7.98
N ALA A 9 11.55 -34.34 7.09
CA ALA A 9 11.61 -34.77 5.71
C ALA A 9 11.85 -36.29 5.64
N HIS A 10 10.79 -37.06 5.46
CA HIS A 10 10.88 -38.49 5.20
C HIS A 10 11.43 -38.64 3.80
N GLY A 11 12.74 -38.89 3.71
CA GLY A 11 13.36 -39.34 2.46
C GLY A 11 12.79 -40.70 2.09
N ASP A 12 11.99 -40.76 1.03
CA ASP A 12 11.49 -42.01 0.44
C ASP A 12 12.64 -42.85 -0.12
N GLY A 13 13.26 -43.66 0.74
CA GLY A 13 14.14 -44.75 0.36
C GLY A 13 13.36 -46.06 0.19
N GLN A 14 12.68 -46.25 -0.95
CA GLN A 14 12.17 -47.57 -1.34
C GLN A 14 13.19 -48.32 -2.21
N THR A 15 13.92 -49.25 -1.61
CA THR A 15 14.52 -50.40 -2.30
C THR A 15 13.94 -51.69 -1.72
N GLY A 16 12.72 -52.03 -2.15
CA GLY A 16 12.07 -53.31 -1.84
C GLY A 16 12.25 -54.31 -2.97
N GLN A 17 13.21 -55.22 -2.81
CA GLN A 17 13.43 -56.39 -3.66
C GLN A 17 12.68 -57.61 -3.07
N PRO A 18 11.91 -58.41 -3.84
CA PRO A 18 11.33 -59.66 -3.36
C PRO A 18 12.21 -60.90 -3.70
N PRO A 19 12.11 -62.02 -2.93
CA PRO A 19 12.95 -63.20 -3.12
C PRO A 19 12.27 -64.36 -3.89
N GLY A 20 13.06 -65.06 -4.74
CA GLY A 20 12.84 -66.44 -5.27
C GLY A 20 11.76 -66.59 -6.35
N SER A 21 11.89 -67.33 -7.45
CA SER A 21 12.45 -68.68 -7.69
C SER A 21 12.47 -68.92 -9.22
N THR A 22 13.54 -69.38 -9.90
CA THR A 22 13.89 -70.77 -10.31
C THR A 22 14.83 -70.70 -11.53
N PRO A 23 15.62 -71.77 -11.84
CA PRO A 23 16.64 -71.73 -12.87
C PRO A 23 16.15 -72.26 -14.24
N SER A 24 16.67 -71.69 -15.32
CA SER A 24 16.72 -72.34 -16.64
C SER A 24 17.99 -71.92 -17.35
N ASP A 25 18.89 -72.90 -17.47
CA ASP A 25 19.93 -72.96 -18.48
C ASP A 25 19.30 -72.92 -19.88
N ASP A 26 19.88 -72.20 -20.84
CA ASP A 26 20.72 -72.82 -21.89
C ASP A 26 21.13 -71.77 -22.96
N ARG A 27 22.40 -71.85 -23.35
CA ARG A 27 23.01 -71.46 -24.64
C ARG A 27 22.96 -70.01 -25.12
N GLY A 28 24.08 -69.33 -24.84
CA GLY A 28 25.13 -69.13 -25.84
C GLY A 28 24.90 -68.10 -26.94
N LEU A 29 25.79 -67.10 -27.03
CA LEU A 29 26.55 -66.79 -28.24
C LEU A 29 27.61 -65.72 -27.91
N THR A 30 28.80 -66.00 -28.43
CA THR A 30 30.07 -65.27 -28.36
C THR A 30 30.09 -64.01 -29.24
N ALA A 31 31.09 -63.15 -28.96
CA ALA A 31 31.67 -62.12 -29.82
C ALA A 31 30.86 -60.80 -29.89
N THR A 32 31.43 -59.59 -29.93
CA THR A 32 32.80 -59.10 -30.07
C THR A 32 32.76 -57.62 -29.70
N LEU A 33 33.83 -57.09 -29.09
CA LEU A 33 34.07 -55.65 -28.97
C LEU A 33 34.22 -55.02 -30.37
N PRO A 34 33.72 -53.79 -30.60
CA PRO A 34 34.36 -52.87 -31.50
C PRO A 34 35.16 -51.79 -30.73
N PRO A 35 36.30 -51.34 -31.29
CA PRO A 35 37.15 -50.32 -30.71
C PRO A 35 36.60 -48.91 -30.96
N GLY A 36 37.17 -47.96 -30.23
CA GLY A 36 36.78 -46.57 -30.09
C GLY A 36 36.36 -45.81 -31.35
N ASP A 37 35.49 -44.84 -31.11
CA ASP A 37 35.44 -43.64 -31.93
C ASP A 37 35.50 -42.42 -31.01
N GLN A 38 36.57 -41.64 -31.20
CA GLN A 38 36.81 -40.37 -30.53
C GLN A 38 35.98 -39.30 -31.25
N GLY A 39 34.90 -38.85 -30.61
CA GLY A 39 34.19 -37.64 -31.01
C GLY A 39 34.94 -36.38 -30.54
N PRO A 40 34.89 -35.27 -31.30
CA PRO A 40 35.72 -34.09 -31.07
C PRO A 40 35.36 -33.39 -29.76
N ALA A 41 36.39 -32.98 -29.02
CA ALA A 41 36.27 -32.10 -27.87
C ALA A 41 35.50 -30.83 -28.26
N ALA A 42 34.38 -30.59 -27.59
CA ALA A 42 33.67 -29.33 -27.67
C ALA A 42 34.61 -28.19 -27.22
N PRO A 43 34.60 -27.03 -27.90
CA PRO A 43 35.40 -25.89 -27.47
C PRO A 43 34.90 -25.37 -26.12
N ALA A 44 35.85 -25.03 -25.26
CA ALA A 44 35.61 -24.42 -23.96
C ALA A 44 34.70 -23.17 -24.10
N PRO A 45 33.77 -22.94 -23.16
CA PRO A 45 33.05 -21.68 -23.13
C PRO A 45 34.04 -20.54 -22.82
N SER A 46 34.16 -19.61 -23.77
CA SER A 46 34.85 -18.34 -23.58
C SER A 46 34.28 -17.61 -22.35
N PRO A 47 35.12 -16.89 -21.57
CA PRO A 47 34.63 -16.13 -20.42
C PRO A 47 33.61 -15.08 -20.87
N PRO A 48 32.48 -14.90 -20.16
CA PRO A 48 31.57 -13.80 -20.42
C PRO A 48 32.34 -12.50 -20.25
N GLY A 49 32.42 -11.72 -21.34
CA GLY A 49 32.98 -10.38 -21.28
C GLY A 49 32.21 -9.55 -20.26
N ASP A 50 32.96 -8.93 -19.35
CA ASP A 50 32.51 -7.85 -18.49
C ASP A 50 31.84 -6.77 -19.34
N LYS A 51 30.51 -6.80 -19.36
CA LYS A 51 29.67 -5.64 -19.68
C LYS A 51 28.62 -5.54 -18.60
N GLY A 52 29.05 -4.96 -17.48
CA GLY A 52 28.11 -4.45 -16.48
C GLY A 52 27.14 -3.46 -17.10
N PRO A 53 25.95 -3.28 -16.50
CA PRO A 53 25.00 -2.27 -16.95
C PRO A 53 25.65 -0.89 -16.86
N ILE A 54 25.69 -0.18 -17.98
CA ILE A 54 26.05 1.23 -18.02
C ILE A 54 24.99 1.97 -17.19
N ALA A 55 25.42 2.52 -16.06
CA ALA A 55 24.57 3.39 -15.26
C ALA A 55 24.09 4.57 -16.11
N PRO A 56 22.81 4.96 -16.05
CA PRO A 56 22.37 6.21 -16.66
C PRO A 56 23.16 7.38 -16.05
N PRO A 57 23.47 8.43 -16.83
CA PRO A 57 24.13 9.61 -16.28
C PRO A 57 23.30 10.21 -15.14
N PRO A 58 23.95 10.85 -14.15
CA PRO A 58 23.24 11.48 -13.04
C PRO A 58 22.22 12.49 -13.57
N PRO A 59 21.03 12.60 -12.95
CA PRO A 59 20.08 13.65 -13.27
C PRO A 59 20.81 14.98 -13.11
N GLY A 60 20.88 15.75 -14.20
CA GLY A 60 21.48 17.07 -14.16
C GLY A 60 20.79 17.92 -13.10
N ASP A 61 21.57 18.75 -12.42
CA ASP A 61 21.10 19.81 -11.52
C ASP A 61 20.07 20.69 -12.23
N GLN A 62 18.81 20.32 -12.12
CA GLN A 62 17.70 21.23 -12.31
C GLN A 62 17.15 21.49 -10.92
N GLY A 63 17.61 22.60 -10.36
CA GLY A 63 17.06 23.16 -9.14
C GLY A 63 15.54 23.35 -9.24
N PRO A 64 14.85 23.55 -8.12
CA PRO A 64 13.40 23.62 -8.08
C PRO A 64 12.91 24.73 -9.01
N ALA A 65 12.14 24.34 -10.02
CA ALA A 65 11.37 25.27 -10.82
C ALA A 65 10.42 26.01 -9.87
N THR A 66 10.66 27.30 -9.70
CA THR A 66 9.75 28.24 -9.04
C THR A 66 8.36 28.10 -9.66
N PRO A 67 7.29 27.92 -8.86
CA PRO A 67 5.95 27.99 -9.41
C PRO A 67 5.71 29.40 -9.97
N PRO A 68 4.93 29.55 -11.06
CA PRO A 68 4.57 30.87 -11.55
C PRO A 68 3.80 31.62 -10.46
N SER A 69 4.22 32.86 -10.22
CA SER A 69 3.52 33.81 -9.36
C SER A 69 2.05 33.88 -9.77
N SER A 70 1.16 33.36 -8.92
CA SER A 70 -0.28 33.59 -9.03
C SER A 70 -0.52 35.08 -8.81
N GLY A 71 -0.54 35.81 -9.92
CA GLY A 71 -0.99 37.19 -9.95
C GLY A 71 -2.41 37.27 -9.40
N ASN A 72 -2.55 38.11 -8.37
CA ASN A 72 -3.82 38.56 -7.83
C ASN A 72 -4.83 38.84 -8.94
N GLN A 73 -5.84 37.99 -9.05
CA GLN A 73 -7.14 38.38 -9.58
C GLN A 73 -8.14 38.21 -8.45
N GLY A 74 -8.44 39.33 -7.79
CA GLY A 74 -9.53 39.43 -6.85
C GLY A 74 -10.88 39.18 -7.54
N PRO A 75 -11.94 38.91 -6.78
CA PRO A 75 -13.25 38.63 -7.35
C PRO A 75 -13.78 39.86 -8.09
N THR A 76 -14.04 39.70 -9.39
CA THR A 76 -14.71 40.69 -10.22
C THR A 76 -16.13 40.90 -9.70
N ALA A 77 -16.43 42.11 -9.25
CA ALA A 77 -17.77 42.51 -8.83
C ALA A 77 -18.80 42.30 -9.96
N PRO A 78 -20.06 41.96 -9.66
CA PRO A 78 -21.10 41.93 -10.67
C PRO A 78 -21.39 43.36 -11.18
N PRO A 79 -21.76 43.53 -12.46
CA PRO A 79 -22.04 44.84 -13.02
C PRO A 79 -23.27 45.48 -12.37
N PRO A 80 -23.34 46.82 -12.30
CA PRO A 80 -24.52 47.50 -11.78
C PRO A 80 -25.72 47.26 -12.69
N THR A 81 -26.84 46.87 -12.10
CA THR A 81 -28.16 46.94 -12.74
C THR A 81 -28.50 48.40 -13.00
N SER A 82 -28.19 48.88 -14.20
CA SER A 82 -28.77 50.10 -14.76
C SER A 82 -30.20 49.78 -15.19
N ASP A 83 -31.13 50.15 -14.33
CA ASP A 83 -32.48 50.46 -14.74
C ASP A 83 -32.56 51.96 -15.06
N GLN A 84 -33.52 52.34 -15.91
CA GLN A 84 -33.87 53.70 -16.37
C GLN A 84 -33.24 54.17 -17.69
N GLY A 85 -34.00 53.96 -18.77
CA GLY A 85 -33.88 54.71 -20.02
C GLY A 85 -35.11 54.48 -20.90
N LEU A 86 -36.05 55.42 -20.86
CA LEU A 86 -37.30 55.45 -21.64
C LEU A 86 -37.09 54.97 -23.10
N ALA A 87 -37.72 53.85 -23.46
CA ALA A 87 -37.98 53.52 -24.85
C ALA A 87 -39.32 54.13 -25.27
N THR A 88 -39.23 55.24 -26.02
CA THR A 88 -40.31 55.77 -26.85
C THR A 88 -40.86 54.71 -27.81
N PRO A 89 -42.18 54.59 -28.03
CA PRO A 89 -42.68 53.74 -29.11
C PRO A 89 -42.43 54.40 -30.46
N SER A 90 -41.79 53.67 -31.38
CA SER A 90 -41.68 54.04 -32.79
C SER A 90 -43.07 54.13 -33.46
N PRO A 91 -43.26 54.99 -34.47
CA PRO A 91 -44.55 55.10 -35.16
C PRO A 91 -44.80 53.89 -36.06
N PRO A 92 -46.05 53.40 -36.20
CA PRO A 92 -46.36 52.36 -37.15
C PRO A 92 -46.42 52.92 -38.57
N THR A 93 -45.76 52.21 -39.48
CA THR A 93 -45.85 52.41 -40.93
C THR A 93 -47.29 52.22 -41.38
N SER A 94 -47.78 53.22 -42.11
CA SER A 94 -49.11 53.27 -42.72
C SER A 94 -49.37 52.07 -43.63
N ASN A 95 -50.47 51.36 -43.40
CA ASN A 95 -51.27 50.76 -44.46
C ASN A 95 -52.75 50.79 -44.05
N GLN A 96 -53.57 51.18 -45.02
CA GLN A 96 -54.98 51.55 -44.92
C GLN A 96 -55.88 50.49 -44.29
N GLY A 97 -56.81 50.91 -43.43
CA GLY A 97 -57.98 50.12 -43.08
C GLY A 97 -58.68 50.54 -41.78
N GLN A 98 -59.67 51.44 -41.92
CA GLN A 98 -60.92 51.49 -41.13
C GLN A 98 -60.92 51.71 -39.60
N ALA A 99 -61.82 52.64 -39.24
CA ALA A 99 -62.60 52.74 -38.00
C ALA A 99 -61.91 53.26 -36.72
N SER A 100 -62.06 54.58 -36.58
CA SER A 100 -62.25 55.36 -35.35
C SER A 100 -62.71 54.56 -34.11
N ALA A 101 -61.85 54.51 -33.10
CA ALA A 101 -62.25 54.42 -31.69
C ALA A 101 -61.17 55.11 -30.83
N SER A 102 -61.52 56.24 -30.22
CA SER A 102 -60.64 56.99 -29.32
C SER A 102 -60.20 56.12 -28.14
N PRO A 103 -58.90 56.08 -27.76
CA PRO A 103 -58.49 55.47 -26.52
C PRO A 103 -58.97 56.34 -25.36
N VAL A 104 -59.87 55.79 -24.54
CA VAL A 104 -60.24 56.34 -23.24
C VAL A 104 -58.99 56.31 -22.36
N ILE A 105 -58.45 57.47 -22.02
CA ILE A 105 -57.40 57.60 -21.02
C ILE A 105 -58.05 57.32 -19.66
N THR A 106 -58.04 56.06 -19.23
CA THR A 106 -58.33 55.70 -17.85
C THR A 106 -57.14 56.13 -17.01
N ASN A 107 -57.28 57.29 -16.35
CA ASN A 107 -56.40 57.74 -15.27
C ASN A 107 -56.38 56.66 -14.18
N THR A 108 -55.43 55.73 -14.30
CA THR A 108 -55.11 54.75 -13.26
C THR A 108 -54.41 55.56 -12.18
N VAL A 109 -55.17 55.87 -11.12
CA VAL A 109 -54.68 56.50 -9.90
C VAL A 109 -53.47 55.70 -9.43
N SER A 110 -52.27 56.28 -9.60
CA SER A 110 -51.03 55.72 -9.09
C SER A 110 -51.20 55.56 -7.58
N THR A 111 -51.20 54.31 -7.12
CA THR A 111 -51.20 53.99 -5.70
C THR A 111 -50.04 54.74 -5.03
N PRO A 112 -50.26 55.35 -3.85
CA PRO A 112 -49.21 56.10 -3.16
C PRO A 112 -48.01 55.18 -2.91
N PHE A 113 -46.84 55.63 -3.37
CA PHE A 113 -45.57 54.95 -3.16
C PHE A 113 -45.27 54.89 -1.65
N ASP A 114 -45.23 53.68 -1.10
CA ASP A 114 -45.03 53.45 0.33
C ASP A 114 -43.54 53.48 0.68
N ILE A 115 -43.03 54.69 0.91
CA ILE A 115 -41.62 54.96 1.28
C ILE A 115 -41.19 54.12 2.50
N SER A 116 -42.11 53.83 3.42
CA SER A 116 -41.82 53.05 4.62
C SER A 116 -41.39 51.61 4.31
N LYS A 117 -42.03 50.98 3.30
CA LYS A 117 -41.66 49.62 2.88
C LYS A 117 -40.28 49.56 2.23
N LEU A 118 -39.97 50.54 1.37
CA LEU A 118 -38.66 50.62 0.72
C LEU A 118 -37.53 50.80 1.74
N VAL A 119 -37.73 51.69 2.72
CA VAL A 119 -36.74 51.90 3.79
C VAL A 119 -36.53 50.63 4.61
N THR A 120 -37.61 49.91 4.95
CA THR A 120 -37.52 48.66 5.71
C THR A 120 -36.75 47.58 4.94
N GLN A 121 -37.07 47.40 3.66
CA GLN A 121 -36.37 46.45 2.79
C GLN A 121 -34.87 46.77 2.68
N ASN A 122 -34.52 48.04 2.46
CA ASN A 122 -33.12 48.45 2.35
C ASN A 122 -32.33 48.22 3.66
N VAL A 123 -32.98 48.37 4.81
CA VAL A 123 -32.37 48.09 6.12
C VAL A 123 -32.15 46.60 6.32
N GLU A 124 -33.11 45.74 5.96
CA GLU A 124 -32.95 44.29 6.03
C GLU A 124 -31.83 43.78 5.12
N GLU A 125 -31.75 44.31 3.88
CA GLU A 125 -30.65 44.00 2.96
C GLU A 125 -29.29 44.40 3.55
N LEU A 126 -29.19 45.58 4.16
CA LEU A 126 -27.96 46.04 4.80
C LEU A 126 -27.54 45.15 5.99
N ILE A 127 -28.50 44.67 6.78
CA ILE A 127 -28.24 43.73 7.89
C ILE A 127 -27.70 42.41 7.35
N ASN A 128 -28.30 41.88 6.27
CA ASN A 128 -27.83 40.64 5.64
C ASN A 128 -26.41 40.79 5.07
N VAL A 129 -26.11 41.91 4.41
CA VAL A 129 -24.76 42.22 3.90
C VAL A 129 -23.74 42.26 5.05
N GLN A 130 -24.08 42.85 6.19
CA GLN A 130 -23.17 42.85 7.35
C GLN A 130 -22.96 41.45 7.95
N LYS A 131 -24.02 40.63 7.99
CA LYS A 131 -23.92 39.24 8.41
C LYS A 131 -23.00 38.43 7.48
N ASP A 132 -23.13 38.60 6.18
CA ASP A 132 -22.28 37.91 5.20
C ASP A 132 -20.83 38.39 5.29
N LYS A 133 -20.61 39.70 5.53
CA LYS A 133 -19.27 40.25 5.76
C LYS A 133 -18.57 39.60 6.96
N THR A 134 -19.24 39.54 8.12
CA THR A 134 -18.65 38.92 9.33
C THR A 134 -18.39 37.43 9.16
N LYS A 135 -19.25 36.72 8.42
CA LYS A 135 -19.03 35.31 8.07
C LYS A 135 -17.80 35.12 7.16
N LEU A 136 -17.60 36.03 6.21
CA LEU A 136 -16.42 36.02 5.34
C LEU A 136 -15.14 36.29 6.14
N GLU A 137 -15.14 37.29 7.02
CA GLU A 137 -14.00 37.58 7.92
C GLU A 137 -13.64 36.37 8.81
N THR A 138 -14.65 35.63 9.29
CA THR A 138 -14.42 34.40 10.07
C THR A 138 -13.77 33.30 9.21
N LYS A 139 -14.18 33.18 7.95
CA LYS A 139 -13.60 32.19 7.02
C LYS A 139 -12.15 32.52 6.65
N ASP A 140 -11.82 33.79 6.52
CA ASP A 140 -10.43 34.22 6.28
C ASP A 140 -9.50 33.83 7.45
N LEU A 141 -9.97 33.99 8.69
CA LEU A 141 -9.23 33.55 9.88
C LEU A 141 -9.07 32.03 9.96
N GLU A 142 -10.10 31.26 9.61
CA GLU A 142 -10.00 29.78 9.53
C GLU A 142 -8.97 29.36 8.48
N ILE A 143 -8.93 30.02 7.32
CA ILE A 143 -7.95 29.75 6.26
C ILE A 143 -6.52 30.06 6.73
N GLU A 144 -6.32 31.19 7.41
CA GLU A 144 -5.01 31.56 7.97
C GLU A 144 -4.53 30.55 9.03
N TYR A 145 -5.45 30.09 9.88
CA TYR A 145 -5.18 29.04 10.86
C TYR A 145 -4.74 27.73 10.19
N PHE A 146 -5.51 27.23 9.21
CA PHE A 146 -5.15 26.01 8.48
C PHE A 146 -3.83 26.17 7.71
N SER A 147 -3.56 27.34 7.13
CA SER A 147 -2.29 27.62 6.48
C SER A 147 -1.10 27.48 7.44
N THR A 148 -1.28 27.91 8.70
CA THR A 148 -0.26 27.80 9.75
C THR A 148 -0.04 26.34 10.17
N GLU A 149 -1.11 25.56 10.38
CA GLU A 149 -1.00 24.12 10.70
C GLU A 149 -0.29 23.34 9.58
N ILE A 150 -0.63 23.63 8.32
CA ILE A 150 0.01 23.02 7.16
C ILE A 150 1.52 23.31 7.15
N LYS A 151 1.93 24.57 7.40
CA LYS A 151 3.36 24.95 7.48
C LYS A 151 4.09 24.19 8.60
N VAL A 152 3.47 24.05 9.77
CA VAL A 152 4.04 23.29 10.88
C VAL A 152 4.19 21.81 10.51
N ALA A 153 3.17 21.21 9.91
CA ALA A 153 3.21 19.81 9.47
C ALA A 153 4.34 19.57 8.45
N TYR A 154 4.52 20.46 7.46
CA TYR A 154 5.63 20.36 6.51
C TYR A 154 7.01 20.44 7.18
N SER A 155 7.19 21.35 8.14
CA SER A 155 8.46 21.47 8.90
C SER A 155 8.77 20.21 9.71
N ILE A 156 7.76 19.58 10.30
CA ILE A 156 7.91 18.29 11.01
C ILE A 156 8.33 17.19 10.03
N ILE A 157 7.69 17.11 8.86
CA ILE A 157 8.01 16.11 7.83
C ILE A 157 9.47 16.26 7.38
N GLU A 158 9.93 17.47 7.10
CA GLU A 158 11.31 17.76 6.70
C GLU A 158 12.32 17.35 7.78
N THR A 159 12.03 17.66 9.05
CA THR A 159 12.85 17.24 10.19
C THR A 159 12.95 15.71 10.32
N LEU A 160 11.84 15.00 10.09
CA LEU A 160 11.81 13.55 10.11
C LEU A 160 12.59 12.95 8.92
N GLN A 161 12.47 13.52 7.73
CA GLN A 161 13.23 13.09 6.54
C GLN A 161 14.74 13.26 6.75
N GLN A 162 15.16 14.35 7.38
CA GLN A 162 16.56 14.58 7.75
C GLN A 162 17.06 13.51 8.74
N ARG A 163 16.29 13.21 9.80
CA ARG A 163 16.65 12.18 10.78
C ARG A 163 16.74 10.78 10.19
N VAL A 164 15.83 10.42 9.29
CA VAL A 164 15.89 9.13 8.58
C VAL A 164 17.19 9.03 7.77
N SER A 165 17.55 10.10 7.04
CA SER A 165 18.80 10.15 6.27
C SER A 165 20.05 10.00 7.16
N GLU A 166 20.06 10.62 8.34
CA GLU A 166 21.16 10.48 9.32
C GLU A 166 21.28 9.05 9.86
N LEU A 167 20.16 8.41 10.20
CA LEU A 167 20.14 7.02 10.68
C LEU A 167 20.60 6.04 9.60
N GLU A 168 20.22 6.24 8.34
CA GLU A 168 20.70 5.43 7.22
C GLU A 168 22.21 5.56 7.02
N GLN A 169 22.76 6.78 7.12
CA GLN A 169 24.20 7.00 7.06
C GLN A 169 24.93 6.33 8.24
N GLN A 170 24.36 6.41 9.44
CA GLN A 170 24.92 5.77 10.63
C GLN A 170 24.93 4.24 10.52
N ALA A 171 23.85 3.64 10.02
CA ALA A 171 23.77 2.20 9.77
C ALA A 171 24.80 1.74 8.73
N ASN A 172 24.98 2.50 7.65
CA ASN A 172 25.99 2.21 6.63
C ASN A 172 27.41 2.32 7.15
N LYS A 173 27.68 3.23 8.10
CA LYS A 173 28.98 3.35 8.75
C LYS A 173 29.27 2.16 9.67
N SER A 174 28.28 1.74 10.46
CA SER A 174 28.42 0.61 11.39
C SER A 174 28.59 -0.75 10.70
N SER A 175 28.15 -0.88 9.45
CA SER A 175 28.25 -2.14 8.68
C SER A 175 29.69 -2.45 8.19
N ARG A 176 30.59 -1.46 8.15
CA ARG A 176 31.95 -1.64 7.61
C ARG A 176 33.02 -2.07 8.62
N ASP A 177 32.70 -2.10 9.91
CA ASP A 177 33.63 -2.50 10.98
C ASP A 177 33.44 -3.96 11.43
N VAL A 178 32.74 -4.79 10.66
CA VAL A 178 32.69 -6.24 10.92
C VAL A 178 34.01 -6.86 10.43
N VAL A 179 34.99 -6.81 11.33
CA VAL A 179 36.24 -7.54 11.27
C VAL A 179 35.94 -9.03 11.03
N ASP A 180 36.74 -9.61 10.14
CA ASP A 180 36.80 -11.04 9.81
C ASP A 180 37.07 -11.86 11.08
N VAL A 181 36.00 -12.24 11.77
CA VAL A 181 36.05 -13.14 12.92
C VAL A 181 35.77 -14.53 12.39
N THR A 182 36.85 -15.29 12.21
CA THR A 182 36.90 -16.76 12.08
C THR A 182 36.42 -17.46 13.37
N GLY A 183 35.28 -17.00 13.88
CA GLY A 183 34.69 -17.42 15.13
C GLY A 183 33.72 -18.59 14.97
N PRO A 184 33.34 -19.21 16.10
CA PRO A 184 32.41 -20.35 16.19
C PRO A 184 31.09 -20.09 15.46
N PRO A 185 30.32 -21.15 15.12
CA PRO A 185 29.14 -21.11 14.26
C PRO A 185 28.30 -19.86 14.49
N SER A 186 28.10 -19.13 13.39
CA SER A 186 27.40 -17.86 13.34
C SER A 186 26.09 -17.89 14.16
N PRO A 187 25.78 -16.82 14.89
CA PRO A 187 24.61 -16.75 15.75
C PRO A 187 23.36 -17.13 14.97
N THR A 188 22.56 -18.02 15.56
CA THR A 188 21.25 -18.41 15.03
C THR A 188 20.42 -17.17 14.74
N HIS A 189 20.20 -16.90 13.46
CA HIS A 189 19.40 -15.76 13.01
C HIS A 189 17.92 -16.14 13.08
N CYS A 190 17.18 -15.40 13.89
CA CYS A 190 15.73 -15.53 14.00
C CYS A 190 15.05 -14.51 13.09
N LEU A 191 13.96 -14.89 12.44
CA LEU A 191 13.12 -14.00 11.64
C LEU A 191 11.73 -13.97 12.26
N LEU A 192 11.23 -12.79 12.59
CA LEU A 192 9.83 -12.56 12.94
C LEU A 192 9.14 -11.93 11.73
N LEU A 193 8.25 -12.67 11.07
CA LEU A 193 7.55 -12.28 9.85
C LEU A 193 6.06 -12.11 10.14
N GLY A 194 5.46 -11.01 9.67
CA GLY A 194 4.03 -10.83 9.84
C GLY A 194 3.46 -9.50 9.40
N ASP A 195 2.23 -9.26 9.82
CA ASP A 195 1.44 -8.08 9.45
C ASP A 195 1.68 -6.86 10.37
N SER A 196 0.90 -5.80 10.16
CA SER A 196 0.94 -4.54 10.92
C SER A 196 0.82 -4.69 12.45
N ASN A 197 0.27 -5.79 12.96
CA ASN A 197 0.17 -6.01 14.41
C ASN A 197 1.54 -6.22 15.05
N LEU A 198 2.54 -6.66 14.27
CA LEU A 198 3.92 -6.75 14.74
C LEU A 198 4.61 -5.38 14.86
N ARG A 199 3.99 -4.29 14.41
CA ARG A 199 4.59 -2.95 14.46
C ARG A 199 4.85 -2.48 15.90
N GLY A 200 4.15 -3.06 16.88
CA GLY A 200 4.38 -2.82 18.31
C GLY A 200 5.52 -3.63 18.93
N VAL A 201 6.06 -4.64 18.23
CA VAL A 201 7.19 -5.43 18.73
C VAL A 201 8.45 -4.59 18.60
N ILE A 202 8.96 -4.11 19.73
CA ILE A 202 10.15 -3.25 19.76
C ILE A 202 11.36 -4.16 19.66
N ARG A 203 12.39 -3.74 18.91
CA ARG A 203 13.65 -4.50 18.79
C ARG A 203 14.30 -4.85 20.14
N PHE A 204 14.07 -4.05 21.18
CA PHE A 204 14.59 -4.30 22.52
C PHE A 204 14.00 -5.54 23.20
N ASP A 205 12.82 -5.99 22.77
CA ASP A 205 12.17 -7.18 23.33
C ASP A 205 12.67 -8.48 22.66
N LEU A 206 13.49 -8.35 21.62
CA LEU A 206 14.03 -9.47 20.86
C LEU A 206 15.55 -9.54 21.04
N ALA A 207 16.10 -10.76 20.92
CA ALA A 207 17.54 -10.93 20.88
C ALA A 207 18.13 -10.16 19.67
N ASP A 208 19.36 -9.65 19.81
CA ASP A 208 20.07 -8.89 18.76
C ASP A 208 20.22 -9.66 17.44
N THR A 209 20.01 -10.98 17.47
CA THR A 209 20.09 -11.88 16.32
C THR A 209 18.76 -12.00 15.55
N CYS A 210 17.68 -11.41 16.06
CA CYS A 210 16.34 -11.48 15.48
C CYS A 210 16.06 -10.30 14.54
N SER A 211 15.58 -10.60 13.34
CA SER A 211 15.11 -9.61 12.38
C SER A 211 13.59 -9.58 12.36
N VAL A 212 12.99 -8.40 12.54
CA VAL A 212 11.54 -8.22 12.39
C VAL A 212 11.20 -7.70 11.00
N ARG A 213 10.25 -8.35 10.35
CA ARG A 213 9.71 -7.97 9.04
C ARG A 213 8.20 -7.86 9.13
N THR A 214 7.74 -6.61 9.11
CA THR A 214 6.34 -6.24 9.10
C THR A 214 5.95 -5.79 7.70
N ILE A 215 4.92 -6.41 7.13
CA ILE A 215 4.34 -6.01 5.86
C ILE A 215 2.94 -5.46 6.16
N THR A 216 2.72 -4.19 5.80
CA THR A 216 1.46 -3.50 6.12
C THR A 216 0.31 -4.18 5.39
N GLU A 217 -0.76 -4.51 6.13
CA GLU A 217 -1.97 -5.17 5.58
C GLU A 217 -1.68 -6.50 4.86
N ALA A 218 -0.59 -7.18 5.23
CA ALA A 218 -0.25 -8.45 4.63
C ALA A 218 -1.29 -9.53 4.91
N ASN A 219 -1.76 -10.15 3.84
CA ASN A 219 -2.32 -11.50 3.88
C ASN A 219 -1.21 -12.55 3.71
N MET A 220 -1.55 -13.84 3.84
CA MET A 220 -0.56 -14.92 3.70
C MET A 220 0.16 -14.91 2.34
N ASP A 221 -0.53 -14.58 1.25
CA ASP A 221 0.08 -14.51 -0.09
C ASP A 221 1.12 -13.39 -0.22
N LEU A 222 0.88 -12.24 0.38
CA LEU A 222 1.83 -11.13 0.41
C LEU A 222 3.06 -11.47 1.25
N LEU A 223 2.89 -12.16 2.39
CA LEU A 223 4.01 -12.69 3.16
C LEU A 223 4.84 -13.65 2.31
N ARG A 224 4.18 -14.55 1.58
CA ARG A 224 4.81 -15.52 0.68
C ARG A 224 5.58 -14.85 -0.46
N SER A 225 4.97 -13.92 -1.18
CA SER A 225 5.63 -13.15 -2.25
C SER A 225 6.88 -12.45 -1.72
N TRP A 226 6.81 -11.84 -0.53
CA TRP A 226 7.98 -11.23 0.08
C TRP A 226 9.08 -12.23 0.41
N VAL A 227 8.74 -13.41 0.95
CA VAL A 227 9.74 -14.47 1.22
C VAL A 227 10.42 -14.91 -0.07
N SER A 228 9.64 -15.13 -1.13
CA SER A 228 10.17 -15.56 -2.43
C SER A 228 11.09 -14.51 -3.07
N GLU A 229 10.73 -13.22 -3.00
CA GLU A 229 11.42 -12.15 -3.71
C GLU A 229 12.53 -11.44 -2.91
N LYS A 230 12.37 -11.33 -1.59
CA LYS A 230 13.16 -10.42 -0.74
C LYS A 230 13.94 -11.11 0.36
N LEU A 231 13.64 -12.37 0.68
CA LEU A 231 14.40 -13.09 1.71
C LEU A 231 15.77 -13.51 1.16
N THR A 232 16.79 -12.74 1.51
CA THR A 232 18.18 -12.97 1.06
C THR A 232 19.02 -13.79 2.02
N ARG A 233 18.65 -13.83 3.30
CA ARG A 233 19.33 -14.63 4.34
C ARG A 233 18.41 -15.76 4.77
N SER A 234 18.98 -16.94 4.99
CA SER A 234 18.29 -18.12 5.51
C SER A 234 18.33 -18.10 7.05
N PRO A 235 17.26 -17.65 7.74
CA PRO A 235 17.20 -17.75 9.19
C PRO A 235 17.18 -19.23 9.62
N SER A 236 17.71 -19.52 10.80
CA SER A 236 17.58 -20.85 11.42
C SER A 236 16.21 -21.03 12.08
N GLU A 237 15.58 -19.93 12.47
CA GLU A 237 14.27 -19.92 13.12
C GLU A 237 13.39 -18.82 12.50
N CYS A 238 12.13 -19.14 12.21
CA CYS A 238 11.17 -18.18 11.68
C CYS A 238 9.88 -18.26 12.48
N MET A 239 9.41 -17.13 12.99
CA MET A 239 8.11 -17.00 13.66
C MET A 239 7.17 -16.20 12.74
N ILE A 240 6.05 -16.82 12.39
CA ILE A 240 5.04 -16.26 11.49
C ILE A 240 3.85 -15.78 12.32
N TYR A 241 3.51 -14.50 12.19
CA TYR A 241 2.31 -13.90 12.78
C TYR A 241 1.49 -13.22 11.66
N GLY A 242 0.39 -13.85 11.24
CA GLY A 242 -0.43 -13.35 10.14
C GLY A 242 -1.85 -13.90 10.18
N GLY A 243 -2.66 -13.54 9.19
CA GLY A 243 -4.03 -14.04 9.04
C GLY A 243 -5.12 -13.07 9.50
N VAL A 244 -4.80 -12.02 10.27
CA VAL A 244 -5.79 -11.00 10.65
C VAL A 244 -6.38 -10.32 9.41
N CYS A 245 -5.53 -9.95 8.44
CA CYS A 245 -5.99 -9.32 7.20
C CYS A 245 -6.92 -10.24 6.41
N ASP A 246 -6.57 -11.53 6.29
CA ASP A 246 -7.40 -12.55 5.63
C ASP A 246 -8.77 -12.71 6.31
N ILE A 247 -8.79 -12.80 7.64
CA ILE A 247 -10.02 -12.91 8.44
C ILE A 247 -10.90 -11.68 8.25
N LEU A 248 -10.33 -10.47 8.26
CA LEU A 248 -11.06 -9.22 8.03
C LEU A 248 -11.65 -9.17 6.61
N ASN A 249 -10.94 -9.73 5.62
CA ASN A 249 -11.40 -9.86 4.25
C ASN A 249 -12.33 -11.06 4.01
N LYS A 250 -12.70 -11.79 5.07
CA LYS A 250 -13.61 -12.94 5.04
C LYS A 250 -13.12 -14.08 4.14
N VAL A 251 -11.80 -14.26 4.04
CA VAL A 251 -11.20 -15.46 3.43
C VAL A 251 -11.52 -16.65 4.31
N ASP A 252 -11.86 -17.79 3.71
CA ASP A 252 -12.14 -19.01 4.46
C ASP A 252 -10.87 -19.57 5.14
N PRO A 253 -10.97 -20.18 6.33
CA PRO A 253 -9.80 -20.68 7.05
C PRO A 253 -8.97 -21.70 6.28
N GLU A 254 -9.58 -22.54 5.44
CA GLU A 254 -8.87 -23.58 4.67
C GLU A 254 -7.95 -22.94 3.63
N THR A 255 -8.42 -21.94 2.88
CA THR A 255 -7.62 -21.15 1.93
C THR A 255 -6.47 -20.44 2.63
N ILE A 256 -6.68 -19.89 3.83
CA ILE A 256 -5.60 -19.25 4.60
C ILE A 256 -4.52 -20.29 4.96
N LEU A 257 -4.94 -21.51 5.35
CA LEU A 257 -4.02 -22.60 5.67
C LEU A 257 -3.28 -23.14 4.45
N ASP A 258 -3.91 -23.22 3.29
CA ASP A 258 -3.25 -23.60 2.03
C ASP A 258 -2.15 -22.59 1.65
N SER A 259 -2.45 -21.29 1.77
CA SER A 259 -1.45 -20.23 1.57
C SER A 259 -0.34 -20.28 2.62
N LEU A 260 -0.67 -20.57 3.88
CA LEU A 260 0.32 -20.77 4.94
C LEU A 260 1.22 -21.98 4.68
N GLY A 261 0.66 -23.12 4.24
CA GLY A 261 1.42 -24.31 3.87
C GLY A 261 2.38 -24.05 2.71
N SER A 262 1.93 -23.26 1.73
CA SER A 262 2.78 -22.79 0.62
C SER A 262 3.90 -21.87 1.10
N LEU A 263 3.61 -20.92 2.00
CA LEU A 263 4.61 -20.06 2.63
C LEU A 263 5.65 -20.86 3.43
N ILE A 264 5.22 -21.87 4.20
CA ILE A 264 6.11 -22.76 4.95
C ILE A 264 7.01 -23.55 4.00
N SER A 265 6.46 -24.04 2.89
CA SER A 265 7.22 -24.76 1.86
C SER A 265 8.31 -23.88 1.24
N ASP A 266 7.97 -22.65 0.87
CA ASP A 266 8.94 -21.67 0.33
C ASP A 266 10.05 -21.36 1.36
N LEU A 267 9.72 -21.23 2.66
CA LEU A 267 10.71 -21.03 3.72
C LEU A 267 11.64 -22.24 3.89
N LYS A 268 11.09 -23.46 3.82
CA LYS A 268 11.87 -24.71 3.89
C LYS A 268 12.75 -24.93 2.66
N GLU A 269 12.34 -24.46 1.48
CA GLU A 269 13.20 -24.46 0.30
C GLU A 269 14.45 -23.57 0.51
N LYS A 270 14.29 -22.43 1.20
CA LYS A 270 15.43 -21.55 1.54
C LYS A 270 16.33 -22.15 2.62
N ASN A 271 15.77 -22.88 3.57
CA ASN A 271 16.52 -23.60 4.61
C ASN A 271 15.70 -24.78 5.15
N ALA A 272 16.10 -26.00 4.77
CA ALA A 272 15.40 -27.22 5.16
C ALA A 272 15.38 -27.44 6.68
N GLU A 273 16.42 -26.99 7.38
CA GLU A 273 16.57 -27.09 8.83
C GLU A 273 15.92 -25.92 9.59
N MET A 274 15.26 -24.99 8.89
CA MET A 274 14.59 -23.85 9.54
C MET A 274 13.49 -24.34 10.47
N LYS A 275 13.54 -23.96 11.74
CA LYS A 275 12.45 -24.17 12.68
C LYS A 275 11.39 -23.10 12.45
N ILE A 276 10.17 -23.50 12.16
CA ILE A 276 9.09 -22.57 11.86
C ILE A 276 8.07 -22.62 12.99
N TYR A 277 7.74 -21.45 13.52
CA TYR A 277 6.75 -21.25 14.57
C TYR A 277 5.59 -20.45 13.99
N VAL A 278 4.36 -20.97 14.09
CA VAL A 278 3.17 -20.23 13.66
C VAL A 278 2.40 -19.76 14.88
N CYS A 279 2.19 -18.46 14.98
CA CYS A 279 1.49 -17.84 16.10
C CYS A 279 -0.01 -17.81 15.84
N GLU A 280 -0.78 -18.04 16.89
CA GLU A 280 -2.22 -17.76 16.89
C GLU A 280 -2.49 -16.27 16.72
N VAL A 281 -3.60 -15.97 16.05
CA VAL A 281 -4.10 -14.62 15.95
C VAL A 281 -4.67 -14.19 17.30
N VAL A 282 -4.20 -13.06 17.81
CA VAL A 282 -4.68 -12.51 19.09
C VAL A 282 -6.09 -11.93 18.92
N PRO A 283 -7.05 -12.23 19.83
CA PRO A 283 -8.40 -11.67 19.78
C PRO A 283 -8.41 -10.14 19.78
N ILE A 284 -9.25 -9.55 18.93
CA ILE A 284 -9.38 -8.09 18.79
C ILE A 284 -10.72 -7.64 19.41
N PRO A 285 -10.74 -6.67 20.34
CA PRO A 285 -11.96 -6.24 21.05
C PRO A 285 -12.93 -5.38 20.20
N LYS A 286 -12.89 -5.49 18.86
CA LYS A 286 -13.65 -4.61 17.96
C LYS A 286 -15.03 -5.15 17.58
N SER A 287 -15.20 -6.46 17.48
CA SER A 287 -16.46 -7.09 17.07
C SER A 287 -16.52 -8.55 17.51
N GLU A 288 -17.67 -8.98 18.03
CA GLU A 288 -17.95 -10.39 18.36
C GLU A 288 -17.86 -11.28 17.12
N GLU A 289 -18.32 -10.81 15.95
CA GLU A 289 -18.20 -11.54 14.68
C GLU A 289 -16.72 -11.81 14.33
N ILE A 290 -15.85 -10.81 14.51
CA ILE A 290 -14.42 -10.96 14.24
C ILE A 290 -13.78 -11.91 15.24
N GLN A 291 -14.18 -11.86 16.51
CA GLN A 291 -13.66 -12.77 17.54
C GLN A 291 -14.03 -14.22 17.25
N THR A 292 -15.28 -14.50 16.86
CA THR A 292 -15.70 -15.85 16.46
C THR A 292 -14.86 -16.38 15.30
N LYS A 293 -14.60 -15.56 14.27
CA LYS A 293 -13.76 -15.96 13.13
C LYS A 293 -12.30 -16.17 13.51
N ILE A 294 -11.76 -15.35 14.42
CA ILE A 294 -10.40 -15.57 14.96
C ILE A 294 -10.33 -16.90 15.72
N SER A 295 -11.34 -17.21 16.54
CA SER A 295 -11.41 -18.48 17.25
C SER A 295 -11.51 -19.67 16.30
N GLU A 296 -12.37 -19.59 15.29
CA GLU A 296 -12.51 -20.61 14.25
C GLU A 296 -11.20 -20.80 13.49
N TYR A 297 -10.54 -19.72 13.07
CA TYR A 297 -9.25 -19.77 12.41
C TYR A 297 -8.17 -20.42 13.30
N ASN A 298 -8.07 -20.04 14.58
CA ASN A 298 -7.07 -20.60 15.48
C ASN A 298 -7.31 -22.10 15.74
N GLU A 299 -8.56 -22.55 15.79
CA GLU A 299 -8.90 -23.98 15.88
C GLU A 299 -8.47 -24.74 14.61
N HIS A 300 -8.74 -24.18 13.43
CA HIS A 300 -8.26 -24.74 12.16
C HIS A 300 -6.74 -24.75 12.09
N LEU A 301 -6.08 -23.68 12.57
CA LEU A 301 -4.62 -23.57 12.61
C LEU A 301 -4.00 -24.67 13.48
N GLU A 302 -4.53 -24.89 14.68
CA GLU A 302 -4.06 -25.96 15.56
C GLU A 302 -4.15 -27.34 14.89
N ASN A 303 -5.28 -27.61 14.21
CA ASN A 303 -5.51 -28.87 13.53
C ASN A 303 -4.68 -29.02 12.24
N GLY A 304 -4.54 -27.95 11.47
CA GLY A 304 -3.83 -27.92 10.20
C GLY A 304 -2.31 -28.03 10.38
N VAL A 305 -1.74 -27.31 11.36
CA VAL A 305 -0.31 -27.38 11.66
C VAL A 305 0.10 -28.80 12.06
N LYS A 306 -0.73 -29.51 12.83
CA LYS A 306 -0.48 -30.91 13.19
C LYS A 306 -0.43 -31.87 11.99
N GLN A 307 -1.07 -31.51 10.88
CA GLN A 307 -1.08 -32.32 9.65
C GLN A 307 0.06 -31.97 8.68
N MET A 308 0.62 -30.76 8.81
CA MET A 308 1.75 -30.29 7.99
C MET A 308 3.11 -30.77 8.50
N VAL A 309 3.16 -31.31 9.72
CA VAL A 309 4.34 -31.91 10.39
C VAL A 309 4.37 -33.41 10.13
#